data_AF-A0A536B748-F1
#
_entry.id   AF-A0A536B748-F1
#
_cell.length_a   1.000
_cell.length_b   1.000
_cell.length_c   1.000
_cell.angle_alpha   90.00
_cell.angle_beta   90.00
_cell.angle_gamma   90.00
#
_symmetry.space_group_name_H-M   'P 1'
#
loop_
_entity.id
_entity.type
_entity.pdbx_description
1 polymer ?
#
loop_
_entity_poly.entity_id
_entity_poly.type
_entity_poly.pdbx_seq_one_letter_code
_entity_poly.pdbx_strand_id
1 'polypeptide(L)' 'MWAKREIIIFFAGVEAFHTFAHLEWSVSGQLPMRVFGFTLTAGRNAWAIAVNAAIAAALLWWAGRLKRA' A
#
# COMPACT_ATOMS: atom_id res chain seq x y z
N MET A 1 12.37 20.13 8.73
CA MET A 1 12.55 19.41 7.45
C MET A 1 12.61 17.92 7.78
N TRP A 2 11.84 17.07 7.10
CA TRP A 2 11.86 15.62 7.38
C TRP A 2 13.10 15.01 6.76
N ALA A 3 13.81 14.15 7.48
CA ALA A 3 14.93 13.43 6.88
C ALA A 3 14.40 12.36 5.91
N LYS A 4 15.26 11.95 4.96
CA LYS A 4 14.89 11.03 3.88
C LYS A 4 14.31 9.72 4.41
N ARG A 5 14.83 9.24 5.55
CA ARG A 5 14.36 8.00 6.18
C ARG A 5 12.91 8.11 6.64
N GLU A 6 12.53 9.22 7.26
CA GLU A 6 11.20 9.50 7.78
C GLU A 6 10.18 9.61 6.64
N ILE A 7 10.57 10.25 5.54
CA ILE A 7 9.76 10.33 4.33
C ILE A 7 9.49 8.93 3.76
N ILE A 8 10.53 8.07 3.66
CA ILE A 8 10.37 6.70 3.14
C ILE A 8 9.48 5.87 4.08
N ILE A 9 9.66 5.98 5.40
CA ILE A 9 8.82 5.27 6.38
C ILE A 9 7.36 5.73 6.27
N PHE A 10 7.12 7.02 6.09
CA PHE A 10 5.79 7.55 5.87
C PHE A 10 5.12 6.92 4.64
N PHE A 11 5.80 6.90 3.49
CA PHE A 11 5.27 6.26 2.28
C PHE A 11 5.09 4.75 2.45
N ALA A 12 5.98 4.07 3.17
CA ALA A 12 5.78 2.66 3.50
C ALA A 12 4.48 2.43 4.32
N GLY A 13 4.17 3.33 5.25
CA GLY A 13 2.92 3.33 6.00
C GLY A 13 1.70 3.56 5.12
N VAL A 14 1.78 4.49 4.15
CA VAL A 14 0.71 4.74 3.17
C VAL A 14 0.42 3.49 2.35
N GLU A 15 1.45 2.84 1.82
CA GLU A 15 1.29 1.61 1.02
C GLU A 15 0.73 0.46 1.86
N ALA A 16 1.21 0.29 3.10
CA ALA A 16 0.66 -0.70 4.03
C ALA A 16 -0.83 -0.44 4.33
N PHE A 17 -1.22 0.83 4.52
CA PHE A 17 -2.63 1.20 4.71
C PHE A 17 -3.47 0.82 3.48
N HIS A 18 -3.00 1.10 2.27
CA HIS A 18 -3.70 0.68 1.05
C HIS A 18 -3.83 -0.84 0.96
N THR A 19 -2.78 -1.60 1.29
CA THR A 19 -2.86 -3.07 1.38
C THR A 19 -3.98 -3.51 2.33
N PHE A 20 -4.09 -2.90 3.52
CA PHE A 20 -5.15 -3.24 4.48
C PHE A 20 -6.55 -2.86 3.97
N ALA A 21 -6.73 -1.69 3.37
CA ALA A 21 -8.00 -1.30 2.77
C ALA A 21 -8.45 -2.28 1.68
N HIS A 22 -7.53 -2.73 0.82
CA HIS A 22 -7.85 -3.73 -0.19
C HIS A 22 -8.12 -5.12 0.40
N LEU A 23 -7.47 -5.50 1.51
CA LEU A 23 -7.79 -6.73 2.24
C LEU A 23 -9.19 -6.68 2.83
N GLU A 24 -9.59 -5.56 3.42
CA GLU A 24 -10.96 -5.35 3.90
C GLU A 24 -11.97 -5.53 2.76
N TRP A 25 -11.75 -4.89 1.60
CA TRP A 25 -12.64 -5.04 0.44
C TRP A 25 -12.69 -6.46 -0.12
N SER A 26 -11.66 -7.28 0.09
CA SER A 26 -11.67 -8.68 -0.33
C SER A 26 -12.65 -9.52 0.49
N VAL A 27 -12.90 -9.15 1.74
CA VAL A 27 -13.77 -9.91 2.67
C VAL A 27 -15.13 -9.24 2.89
N SER A 28 -15.30 -7.98 2.50
CA SER A 28 -16.53 -7.21 2.72
C SER A 28 -17.69 -7.57 1.77
N GLY A 29 -17.42 -8.32 0.70
CA GLY A 29 -18.42 -8.64 -0.34
C GLY A 29 -18.81 -7.46 -1.23
N GLN A 30 -18.09 -6.33 -1.16
CA GLN A 30 -18.39 -5.12 -1.93
C GLN A 30 -17.90 -5.16 -3.39
N LEU A 31 -17.01 -6.10 -3.74
CA LEU A 31 -16.45 -6.20 -5.09
C LEU A 31 -17.40 -6.97 -6.03
N PRO A 32 -17.60 -6.52 -7.29
CA PRO A 32 -16.98 -5.35 -7.90
C PRO A 32 -17.65 -4.03 -7.49
N MET A 33 -16.85 -2.98 -7.30
CA MET A 33 -17.34 -1.63 -6.98
C MET A 33 -16.79 -0.57 -7.93
N ARG A 34 -17.52 0.55 -8.09
CA ARG A 34 -17.08 1.69 -8.89
C ARG A 34 -16.38 2.71 -8.00
N VAL A 35 -15.11 2.98 -8.26
CA VAL A 35 -14.28 3.94 -7.51
C VAL A 35 -13.62 4.86 -8.51
N PHE A 36 -13.66 6.18 -8.30
CA PHE A 36 -13.01 7.19 -9.16
C PHE A 36 -13.19 6.97 -10.68
N GLY A 37 -14.38 6.55 -11.11
CA GLY A 37 -14.71 6.34 -12.52
C GLY A 37 -14.31 4.97 -13.11
N PHE A 38 -13.58 4.11 -12.38
CA PHE A 38 -13.22 2.77 -12.81
C PHE A 38 -13.92 1.67 -11.98
N THR A 39 -14.05 0.48 -12.55
CA THR A 39 -14.54 -0.70 -11.82
C THR A 39 -13.38 -1.46 -11.20
N LEU A 40 -13.38 -1.53 -9.87
CA LEU A 40 -12.47 -2.37 -9.10
C LEU A 40 -13.07 -3.77 -9.01
N THR A 41 -12.48 -4.73 -9.71
CA THR A 41 -12.86 -6.15 -9.67
C THR A 41 -12.03 -6.90 -8.63
N ALA A 42 -12.46 -8.10 -8.23
CA ALA A 42 -11.68 -8.96 -7.32
C ALA A 42 -10.25 -9.20 -7.82
N GLY A 43 -10.07 -9.47 -9.11
CA GLY A 43 -8.74 -9.64 -9.71
C GLY A 43 -7.87 -8.38 -9.66
N ARG A 44 -8.45 -7.19 -9.94
CA ARG A 44 -7.73 -5.91 -9.82
C ARG A 44 -7.38 -5.59 -8.37
N ASN A 45 -8.28 -5.92 -7.44
CA ASN A 45 -8.06 -5.74 -6.01
C ASN A 45 -6.92 -6.64 -5.48
N ALA A 46 -6.86 -7.90 -5.93
CA ALA A 46 -5.78 -8.82 -5.58
C ALA A 46 -4.41 -8.29 -6.08
N TRP A 47 -4.36 -7.74 -7.28
CA TRP A 47 -3.15 -7.08 -7.79
C TRP A 47 -2.77 -5.85 -6.96
N ALA A 48 -3.74 -5.03 -6.57
CA ALA A 48 -3.50 -3.88 -5.71
C ALA A 48 -2.91 -4.30 -4.35
N ILE A 49 -3.43 -5.36 -3.72
CA ILE A 49 -2.86 -5.93 -2.48
C ILE A 49 -1.39 -6.29 -2.70
N ALA A 50 -1.08 -7.10 -3.72
CA ALA A 50 0.26 -7.60 -3.98
C ALA A 50 1.26 -6.47 -4.25
N VAL A 51 0.89 -5.50 -5.08
CA VAL A 51 1.76 -4.37 -5.46
C VAL A 51 2.02 -3.46 -4.26
N ASN A 52 0.99 -3.02 -3.55
CA ASN A 52 1.16 -2.13 -2.39
C ASN A 52 1.99 -2.83 -1.29
N ALA A 53 1.76 -4.13 -1.04
CA ALA A 53 2.52 -4.89 -0.06
C ALA A 53 4.01 -5.00 -0.45
N ALA A 54 4.30 -5.26 -1.72
CA ALA A 54 5.67 -5.31 -2.23
C ALA A 54 6.38 -3.95 -2.13
N ILE A 55 5.69 -2.86 -2.46
CA ILE A 55 6.23 -1.49 -2.34
C ILE A 55 6.50 -1.16 -0.87
N ALA A 56 5.55 -1.42 0.03
CA ALA A 56 5.74 -1.20 1.46
C ALA A 56 6.97 -1.96 2.00
N ALA A 57 7.11 -3.24 1.66
CA ALA A 57 8.26 -4.05 2.05
C ALA A 57 9.59 -3.49 1.50
N ALA A 58 9.61 -3.09 0.23
CA ALA A 58 10.78 -2.49 -0.40
C ALA A 58 11.18 -1.16 0.23
N LEU A 59 10.21 -0.30 0.57
CA LEU A 59 10.44 0.97 1.24
C LEU A 59 10.96 0.77 2.68
N LEU A 60 10.39 -0.16 3.44
CA LEU A 60 10.89 -0.49 4.78
C LEU A 60 12.31 -1.05 4.74
N TRP A 61 12.58 -1.94 3.79
CA TRP A 61 13.93 -2.45 3.56
C TRP A 61 14.91 -1.32 3.23
N TRP A 62 14.53 -0.40 2.35
CA TRP A 62 15.35 0.75 1.99
C TRP A 62 15.60 1.68 3.19
N ALA A 63 14.56 2.00 3.95
CA ALA A 63 14.67 2.82 5.17
C ALA A 63 15.59 2.18 6.22
N GLY A 64 15.61 0.84 6.31
CA GLY A 64 16.51 0.08 7.18
C GLY A 64 17.99 0.22 6.80
N ARG A 65 18.31 0.59 5.56
CA ARG A 65 19.67 0.82 5.06
C ARG A 65 20.14 2.26 5.18
N LEU A 66 19.25 3.18 5.55
CA LEU A 66 19.60 4.59 5.76
C LEU A 66 20.07 4.80 7.20
N LYS A 67 21.09 5.64 7.38
CA LYS A 67 21.52 6.07 8.71
C LYS A 67 20.34 6.75 9.41
N ARG A 68 20.13 6.41 10.68
CA ARG A 68 19.24 7.20 11.54
C ARG A 68 19.86 8.61 11.61
N ALA A 69 19.05 9.61 11.27
CA ALA A 69 19.44 11.01 11.43
C ALA A 69 19.56 11.35 12.92
#